data_AF-A0AAV3QDU8-F1
#
_entry.id   AF-A0AAV3QDU8-F1
#
_cell.length_a   1.000
_cell.length_b   1.000
_cell.length_c   1.000
_cell.angle_alpha   90.00
_cell.angle_beta   90.00
_cell.angle_gamma   90.00
#
_symmetry.space_group_name_H-M   'P 1'
#
loop_
_entity.id
_entity.type
_entity.pdbx_description
1 polymer ?
#
loop_
_entity_poly.entity_id
_entity_poly.type
_entity_poly.pdbx_seq_one_letter_code
_entity_poly.pdbx_strand_id
1 'polypeptide(L)' 'MNSGRVVAVGPGSHDREGKIIPVSVKEGDTVLLPEYGGTEVKLGEKEYHLYRDDDILGTLHH' A
#
# COMPACT_ATOMS: atom_id res chain seq x y z
N MET A 1 6.92 6.49 -14.05
CA MET A 1 6.41 5.37 -13.23
C MET A 1 6.88 5.60 -11.81
N ASN A 2 5.95 5.82 -10.89
CA ASN A 2 6.29 6.01 -9.48
C ASN A 2 6.37 4.65 -8.81
N SER A 3 7.39 4.45 -7.99
CA SER A 3 7.54 3.23 -7.19
C SER A 3 7.82 3.60 -5.75
N GLY A 4 7.43 2.73 -4.84
CA GLY A 4 7.62 2.91 -3.40
C GLY A 4 7.99 1.59 -2.73
N ARG A 5 8.63 1.68 -1.57
CA ARG A 5 8.87 0.52 -0.70
C ARG A 5 7.79 0.47 0.36
N VAL A 6 7.17 -0.69 0.52
CA VAL A 6 6.16 -0.92 1.56
C VAL A 6 6.86 -0.94 2.91
N VAL A 7 6.49 -0.01 3.79
CA VAL A 7 7.06 0.12 5.14
C VAL A 7 6.18 -0.49 6.22
N ALA A 8 4.87 -0.59 5.97
CA ALA A 8 3.88 -1.14 6.88
C ALA A 8 2.67 -1.62 6.07
N VAL A 9 2.00 -2.65 6.56
CA VAL A 9 0.74 -3.14 5.98
C VAL A 9 -0.36 -3.22 7.04
N GLY A 10 -1.58 -2.86 6.63
CA GLY A 10 -2.77 -3.08 7.44
C GLY A 10 -3.21 -4.55 7.41
N PRO A 11 -4.21 -4.92 8.23
CA PRO A 11 -4.75 -6.29 8.26
C PRO A 11 -5.45 -6.69 6.95
N GLY A 12 -5.83 -5.72 6.12
CA GLY A 12 -6.61 -5.92 4.90
C GLY A 12 -7.98 -5.27 4.95
N SER A 13 -8.75 -5.42 3.87
CA SER A 13 -10.10 -4.87 3.72
C SER A 13 -11.15 -5.87 4.24
N HIS A 14 -12.30 -5.40 4.71
CA HIS A 14 -13.41 -6.30 5.02
C HIS A 14 -14.27 -6.56 3.79
N ASP A 15 -14.71 -7.81 3.60
CA ASP A 15 -15.76 -8.15 2.64
C ASP A 15 -17.15 -7.76 3.15
N ARG A 16 -18.19 -8.04 2.35
CA ARG A 16 -19.59 -7.75 2.70
C ARG A 16 -20.11 -8.57 3.88
N GLU A 17 -19.45 -9.67 4.21
CA GLU A 17 -19.77 -10.56 5.32
C GLU A 17 -18.94 -10.23 6.58
N GLY A 18 -18.07 -9.22 6.51
CA GLY A 18 -17.20 -8.79 7.60
C GLY A 18 -15.92 -9.64 7.75
N LYS A 19 -15.62 -10.55 6.82
CA LYS A 19 -14.35 -11.30 6.82
C LYS A 19 -13.23 -10.40 6.31
N ILE A 20 -12.04 -10.58 6.86
CA ILE A 20 -10.84 -9.87 6.42
C ILE A 20 -10.31 -10.51 5.14
N ILE A 21 -10.19 -9.69 4.10
CA ILE A 21 -9.43 -9.97 2.88
C ILE A 21 -8.01 -9.42 3.12
N PRO A 22 -7.01 -10.30 3.30
CA PRO A 22 -5.64 -9.87 3.58
C PRO A 22 -5.05 -9.08 2.41
N VAL A 23 -4.14 -8.16 2.71
CA VAL A 23 -3.37 -7.46 1.68
C VAL A 23 -2.50 -8.42 0.88
N SER A 24 -2.26 -8.07 -0.38
CA SER A 24 -1.45 -8.89 -1.29
C SER A 24 0.05 -8.62 -1.15
N VAL A 25 0.41 -7.46 -0.59
CA VAL A 25 1.79 -6.99 -0.41
C VAL A 25 2.31 -7.25 1.01
N LYS A 26 3.64 -7.21 1.17
CA LYS A 26 4.32 -7.39 2.46
C LYS A 26 5.29 -6.25 2.71
N GLU A 27 5.65 -6.06 3.98
CA GLU A 27 6.71 -5.13 4.36
C GLU A 27 8.02 -5.47 3.65
N GLY A 28 8.65 -4.47 3.04
CA GLY A 28 9.88 -4.60 2.27
C GLY A 28 9.68 -4.81 0.77
N ASP A 29 8.46 -5.12 0.31
CA ASP A 29 8.16 -5.20 -1.12
C ASP A 29 8.33 -3.85 -1.80
N THR A 30 8.78 -3.87 -3.04
CA THR A 30 8.81 -2.68 -3.90
C THR A 30 7.60 -2.76 -4.83
N VAL A 31 6.79 -1.71 -4.84
CA VAL A 31 5.51 -1.69 -5.56
C VAL A 31 5.47 -0.54 -6.56
N LEU A 32 4.73 -0.75 -7.64
CA LEU A 32 4.37 0.29 -8.59
C LEU A 32 3.14 1.03 -8.09
N LEU A 33 3.26 2.35 -8.01
CA LEU A 33 2.21 3.26 -7.58
C LEU A 33 1.60 3.96 -8.80
N PRO A 34 0.30 4.30 -8.75
CA PRO A 34 -0.33 5.11 -9.78
C PRO A 34 0.28 6.51 -9.82
N GLU A 35 0.14 7.21 -10.95
CA GLU A 35 0.67 8.57 -11.12
C GLU A 35 -0.01 9.58 -10.17
N TYR A 36 -1.27 9.33 -9.85
CA TYR A 36 -2.09 10.11 -8.93
C TYR A 36 -2.78 9.21 -7.91
N GLY A 37 -2.99 9.73 -6.72
CA GLY A 37 -3.67 9.02 -5.64
C GLY A 37 -2.78 8.80 -4.43
N GLY A 38 -3.35 8.14 -3.43
CA GLY A 38 -2.76 8.02 -2.11
C GLY A 38 -2.98 9.27 -1.26
N THR A 39 -2.97 9.08 0.06
CA THR A 39 -3.06 10.18 1.03
C THR A 39 -1.69 10.39 1.63
N GLU A 40 -1.17 11.62 1.58
CA GLU A 40 0.06 11.96 2.29
C GLU A 40 -0.22 12.00 3.80
N VAL A 41 0.59 11.27 4.56
CA VAL A 41 0.49 11.16 6.01
C VAL A 41 1.85 11.49 6.61
N LYS A 42 1.88 12.46 7.51
CA LYS A 42 3.08 12.79 8.27
C LYS A 42 3.06 12.10 9.62
N LEU A 43 4.07 11.29 9.90
CA LEU A 43 4.25 10.61 11.18
C LEU A 43 5.58 11.08 11.79
N GLY A 44 5.47 12.03 12.72
CA GLY A 44 6.62 12.74 13.27
C GLY A 44 7.29 13.61 12.21
N GLU A 45 8.58 13.36 11.97
CA GLU A 45 9.39 14.11 10.99
C GLU A 45 9.44 13.41 9.62
N LYS A 46 8.71 12.31 9.44
CA LYS A 46 8.72 11.52 8.20
C LYS A 46 7.39 11.63 7.47
N GLU A 47 7.48 11.78 6.16
CA GLU A 47 6.35 11.79 5.23
C GLU A 47 6.19 10.40 4.62
N TYR A 48 4.96 9.92 4.62
CA TYR A 48 4.56 8.64 4.04
C TYR A 48 3.37 8.84 3.13
N HIS A 49 3.17 7.90 2.20
CA HIS A 49 1.96 7.84 1.40
C HIS A 49 1.17 6.60 1.75
N LEU A 50 -0.08 6.81 2.14
CA LEU A 50 -1.05 5.75 2.39
C LEU A 50 -1.79 5.43 1.09
N TYR A 51 -1.69 4.19 0.65
CA TYR A 51 -2.43 3.64 -0.50
C TYR A 51 -3.32 2.48 -0.05
N ARG A 52 -4.39 2.22 -0.80
CA ARG A 52 -5.15 0.98 -0.66
C ARG A 52 -4.46 -0.14 -1.44
N ASP A 53 -4.64 -1.39 -1.01
CA ASP A 53 -4.10 -2.56 -1.72
C ASP A 53 -4.57 -2.58 -3.18
N ASP A 54 -5.84 -2.25 -3.44
CA ASP A 54 -6.43 -2.18 -4.77
C ASP A 54 -5.83 -1.10 -5.68
N ASP A 55 -5.20 -0.06 -5.13
CA ASP A 55 -4.58 1.02 -5.92
C ASP A 55 -3.18 0.62 -6.44
N ILE A 56 -2.59 -0.45 -5.89
CA ILE A 56 -1.23 -0.89 -6.25
C ILE A 56 -1.27 -1.59 -7.61
N LEU A 57 -0.49 -1.08 -8.57
CA LEU A 57 -0.48 -1.59 -9.95
C LEU A 57 0.25 -2.93 -10.10
N GLY A 58 1.18 -3.23 -9.20
CA GLY A 58 1.92 -4.48 -9.17
C GLY A 58 3.14 -4.44 -8.27
N THR A 59 3.70 -5.61 -7.97
CA THR A 59 4.96 -5.77 -7.25
C THR A 59 6.13 -5.86 -8.22
N LEU A 60 7.25 -5.22 -7.88
CA LEU A 60 8.51 -5.32 -8.61
C LEU A 60 9.38 -6.34 -7.89
N HIS A 61 9.52 -7.52 -8.50
CA HIS A 61 10.45 -8.57 -8.06
C HIS A 61 11.68 -8.46 -8.95
N HIS A 62 12.82 -8.15 -8.34
CA HIS A 62 14.08 -7.97 -9.04
C HIS A 62 14.96 -9.22 -8.99
#